data_AF-A0AAV9HBH9-F1
#
_entry.id   AF-A0AAV9HBH9-F1
#
_cell.length_a   1.000
_cell.length_b   1.000
_cell.length_c   1.000
_cell.angle_alpha   90.00
_cell.angle_beta   90.00
_cell.angle_gamma   90.00
#
_symmetry.space_group_name_H-M   'P 1'
#
loop_
_entity.id
_entity.type
_entity.pdbx_description
1 polymer ?
#
loop_
_entity_poly.entity_id
_entity_poly.type
_entity_poly.pdbx_seq_one_letter_code
_entity_poly.pdbx_strand_id
1 'polypeptide(L)'
;MSTLKRKAASQAGADPKKAKQDGNIMSFFGAPKPAAAGAPSAASSAPEPAPLKFDKAKWVATLTAEQKKLLQLEIDTLHESWLAHLKDEITSKEFLDLKRFLEREHAANKKIFPPKEDIYSWSRLTPFNSVRVVILGQDPYHNVNQAHGLAFSVRPPTPVPPSLRNMYTCLKNDYPNFIPPPNKGGLLTPWAERGVLLLNTCLTVRAHDANSHSNHGWEKFTQKVIDLVAAKRARGVVFMAWGTPAGKRVLKVDAKKHLVLKSVHPSPLSASRGFFTCRHFRLANDWLATRYGSEGRVDWALIDGHSIFGESQKGDSEFGDDEAEREMLALAEREDSIAKRVEAVVKASVVGKKVDVKEVLESTRSKGKEKGREKIKEKVRDAEGDENVAPQEEEAEKDEVEV
;
A
#
# COMPACT_ATOMS: atom_id res chain seq x y z
N MET A 1 -37.66 33.77 60.49
CA MET A 1 -37.41 33.61 61.94
C MET A 1 -36.55 32.34 62.07
N SER A 2 -35.28 32.30 62.47
CA SER A 2 -34.33 33.23 63.09
C SER A 2 -32.92 32.62 62.93
N THR A 3 -31.96 33.45 62.51
CA THR A 3 -30.50 33.55 62.85
C THR A 3 -29.65 32.28 63.05
N LEU A 4 -28.53 32.02 62.34
CA LEU A 4 -27.20 32.70 62.27
C LEU A 4 -26.47 32.95 63.61
N LYS A 5 -25.33 32.28 63.82
CA LYS A 5 -24.02 32.77 64.36
C LYS A 5 -23.10 31.56 64.66
N ARG A 6 -21.93 31.32 64.05
CA ARG A 6 -20.64 32.05 63.91
C ARG A 6 -19.98 32.48 65.23
N LYS A 7 -18.83 31.87 65.58
CA LYS A 7 -17.50 32.46 65.98
C LYS A 7 -16.55 31.29 66.39
N ALA A 8 -15.40 31.01 65.73
CA ALA A 8 -14.07 31.66 65.73
C ALA A 8 -13.41 31.68 67.14
N ALA A 9 -12.11 31.46 67.41
CA ALA A 9 -10.83 31.40 66.67
C ALA A 9 -9.76 30.74 67.63
N SER A 10 -8.75 29.96 67.21
CA SER A 10 -7.38 30.27 66.71
C SER A 10 -6.22 30.16 67.73
N GLN A 11 -5.06 29.69 67.21
CA GLN A 11 -3.64 29.81 67.65
C GLN A 11 -3.06 28.69 68.57
N ALA A 12 -1.79 28.25 68.47
CA ALA A 12 -0.68 28.41 67.50
C ALA A 12 0.54 27.53 67.93
N GLY A 13 1.45 27.22 66.98
CA GLY A 13 2.88 26.89 67.18
C GLY A 13 3.25 25.40 67.27
N ALA A 14 4.39 24.87 66.78
CA ALA A 14 5.51 25.38 65.99
C ALA A 14 6.33 24.15 65.46
N ASP A 15 6.99 24.27 64.30
CA ASP A 15 7.96 23.31 63.75
C ASP A 15 9.32 23.32 64.48
N PRO A 16 10.18 22.31 64.27
CA PRO A 16 11.45 22.63 63.61
C PRO A 16 12.01 21.61 62.59
N LYS A 17 12.48 22.17 61.46
CA LYS A 17 13.74 22.01 60.68
C LYS A 17 14.45 20.63 60.44
N LYS A 18 14.78 20.46 59.15
CA LYS A 18 15.75 19.57 58.47
C LYS A 18 17.21 19.61 58.98
N ALA A 19 17.94 18.51 58.74
CA ALA A 19 19.37 18.46 58.41
C ALA A 19 19.67 17.39 57.34
N LYS A 20 20.75 17.57 56.56
CA LYS A 20 21.06 16.91 55.26
C LYS A 20 22.49 16.31 55.31
N GLN A 21 22.64 15.15 54.67
CA GLN A 21 23.76 14.66 53.82
C GLN A 21 25.15 14.27 54.38
N ASP A 22 25.71 13.28 53.63
CA ASP A 22 27.10 12.80 53.46
C ASP A 22 27.37 11.44 54.15
N GLY A 23 27.88 10.38 53.53
CA GLY A 23 28.44 10.10 52.20
C GLY A 23 29.45 8.95 52.39
N ASN A 24 29.38 7.85 51.63
CA ASN A 24 30.57 7.02 51.41
C ASN A 24 30.49 6.18 50.12
N ILE A 25 31.67 5.95 49.58
CA ILE A 25 32.05 5.68 48.20
C ILE A 25 32.73 4.28 48.15
N MET A 26 32.62 3.59 47.00
CA MET A 26 33.51 2.52 46.49
C MET A 26 33.57 1.13 47.18
N SER A 27 33.12 0.11 46.44
CA SER A 27 33.87 -1.12 46.03
C SER A 27 32.88 -2.05 45.29
N PHE A 28 32.80 -2.10 43.96
CA PHE A 28 33.72 -2.63 42.92
C PHE A 28 34.12 -4.11 43.09
N PHE A 29 33.61 -4.91 42.13
CA PHE A 29 33.89 -6.31 41.72
C PHE A 29 32.98 -7.46 42.19
N GLY A 30 32.26 -8.05 41.22
CA GLY A 30 31.53 -9.33 41.30
C GLY A 30 30.85 -9.71 39.97
N ALA A 31 31.38 -10.77 39.32
CA ALA A 31 31.23 -11.33 37.95
C ALA A 31 29.82 -11.53 37.29
N PRO A 32 29.76 -11.78 35.95
CA PRO A 32 28.56 -11.64 35.11
C PRO A 32 27.87 -12.97 34.69
N LYS A 33 26.57 -12.92 34.34
CA LYS A 33 25.82 -13.96 33.60
C LYS A 33 24.48 -13.42 33.06
N PRO A 34 23.88 -13.96 31.99
CA PRO A 34 24.34 -14.14 30.61
C PRO A 34 23.64 -13.17 29.63
N ALA A 35 24.23 -12.94 28.45
CA ALA A 35 23.74 -12.04 27.42
C ALA A 35 22.40 -12.51 26.81
N ALA A 36 21.40 -11.64 26.84
CA ALA A 36 20.18 -11.76 26.04
C ALA A 36 20.50 -11.44 24.57
N ALA A 37 19.92 -12.25 23.69
CA ALA A 37 20.05 -12.16 22.24
C ALA A 37 19.71 -10.75 21.70
N GLY A 38 20.49 -10.36 20.68
CA GLY A 38 20.60 -9.00 20.18
C GLY A 38 19.31 -8.39 19.65
N ALA A 39 19.17 -7.10 19.94
CA ALA A 39 18.20 -6.20 19.33
C ALA A 39 18.46 -6.08 17.81
N PRO A 40 17.42 -6.06 16.96
CA PRO A 40 17.62 -5.67 15.57
C PRO A 40 17.96 -4.18 15.49
N SER A 41 19.00 -3.91 14.71
CA SER A 41 19.51 -2.59 14.35
C SER A 41 18.39 -1.62 13.94
N ALA A 42 18.46 -0.41 14.48
CA ALA A 42 17.54 0.68 14.22
C ALA A 42 17.60 1.11 12.75
N ALA A 43 16.72 0.55 11.92
CA ALA A 43 16.33 1.16 10.66
C ALA A 43 15.51 2.42 10.96
N SER A 44 15.88 3.54 10.34
CA SER A 44 15.19 4.83 10.45
C SER A 44 13.74 4.71 9.97
N SER A 45 12.84 4.33 10.87
CA SER A 45 11.40 4.37 10.64
C SER A 45 10.89 5.75 10.99
N ALA A 46 10.54 6.55 9.98
CA ALA A 46 9.69 7.71 10.21
C ALA A 46 8.43 7.27 10.97
N PRO A 47 8.04 7.95 12.07
CA PRO A 47 6.96 7.49 12.93
C PRO A 47 5.65 7.43 12.15
N GLU A 48 4.99 6.27 12.22
CA GLU A 48 3.62 6.11 11.76
C GLU A 48 2.73 7.13 12.49
N PRO A 49 1.83 7.86 11.80
CA PRO A 49 1.01 8.87 12.47
C PRO A 49 0.21 8.22 13.59
N ALA A 50 0.34 8.76 14.80
CA ALA A 50 -0.41 8.30 15.95
C ALA A 50 -1.92 8.26 15.62
N PRO A 51 -2.65 7.20 16.01
CA PRO A 51 -4.07 7.12 15.75
C PRO A 51 -4.77 8.35 16.34
N LEU A 52 -5.61 8.99 15.54
CA LEU A 52 -6.42 10.12 16.00
C LEU A 52 -7.22 9.66 17.24
N LYS A 53 -7.13 10.42 18.34
CA LYS A 53 -8.01 10.25 19.49
C LYS A 53 -9.42 10.70 19.09
N PHE A 54 -10.20 9.79 18.50
CA PHE A 54 -11.59 10.02 18.12
C PHE A 54 -12.52 9.27 19.07
N ASP A 55 -13.34 10.03 19.80
CA ASP A 55 -14.40 9.47 20.65
C ASP A 55 -15.71 9.41 19.85
N LYS A 56 -16.02 8.22 19.34
CA LYS A 56 -17.21 7.94 18.54
C LYS A 56 -18.49 8.20 19.33
N ALA A 57 -18.55 7.80 20.61
CA ALA A 57 -19.74 7.96 21.43
C ALA A 57 -20.05 9.45 21.68
N LYS A 58 -19.02 10.24 22.00
CA LYS A 58 -19.15 11.69 22.15
C LYS A 58 -19.58 12.36 20.86
N TRP A 59 -19.01 11.98 19.71
CA TRP A 59 -19.44 12.53 18.42
C TRP A 59 -20.90 12.18 18.10
N VAL A 60 -21.31 10.93 18.26
CA VAL A 60 -22.71 10.51 18.05
C VAL A 60 -23.67 11.29 18.96
N ALA A 61 -23.28 11.60 20.20
CA ALA A 61 -24.09 12.40 21.11
C ALA A 61 -24.38 13.82 20.58
N THR A 62 -23.51 14.39 19.73
CA THR A 62 -23.70 15.72 19.12
C THR A 62 -24.67 15.74 17.95
N LEU A 63 -25.01 14.58 17.37
CA LEU A 63 -25.88 14.49 16.19
C LEU A 63 -27.35 14.72 16.54
N THR A 64 -28.07 15.35 15.63
CA THR A 64 -29.54 15.48 15.73
C THR A 64 -30.22 14.12 15.60
N ALA A 65 -31.49 14.01 16.02
CA ALA A 65 -32.25 12.77 15.87
C ALA A 65 -32.37 12.33 14.40
N GLU A 66 -32.57 13.29 13.48
CA GLU A 66 -32.61 13.01 12.04
C GLU A 66 -31.26 12.49 11.53
N GLN A 67 -30.15 13.12 11.93
CA GLN A 67 -28.81 12.68 11.54
C GLN A 67 -28.51 11.28 12.06
N LYS A 68 -28.85 10.96 13.32
CA LYS A 68 -28.67 9.61 13.89
C LYS A 68 -29.43 8.57 13.08
N LYS A 69 -30.68 8.86 12.70
CA LYS A 69 -31.49 7.98 11.86
C LYS A 69 -30.86 7.77 10.48
N LEU A 70 -30.51 8.86 9.78
CA LEU A 70 -29.96 8.79 8.43
C LEU A 70 -28.57 8.15 8.39
N LEU A 71 -27.76 8.33 9.43
CA LEU A 71 -26.37 7.89 9.51
C LEU A 71 -26.15 6.58 10.28
N GLN A 72 -27.21 5.87 10.65
CA GLN A 72 -27.13 4.66 11.46
C GLN A 72 -26.16 3.63 10.85
N LEU A 73 -26.24 3.42 9.53
CA LEU A 73 -25.37 2.48 8.83
C LEU A 73 -23.89 2.85 8.93
N GLU A 74 -23.57 4.13 8.73
CA GLU A 74 -22.19 4.65 8.81
C GLU A 74 -21.66 4.55 10.25
N ILE A 75 -22.50 4.89 11.23
CA ILE A 75 -22.16 4.75 12.65
C ILE A 75 -21.84 3.29 12.97
N ASP A 76 -22.59 2.33 12.45
CA ASP A 76 -22.42 0.92 12.80
C ASP A 76 -21.27 0.26 12.02
N THR A 77 -21.08 0.62 10.76
CA THR A 77 -20.31 -0.21 9.82
C THR A 77 -19.11 0.48 9.16
N LEU A 78 -19.00 1.81 9.22
CA LEU A 78 -17.81 2.51 8.75
C LEU A 78 -16.70 2.37 9.81
N HIS A 79 -15.53 1.90 9.39
CA HIS A 79 -14.42 1.68 10.33
C HIS A 79 -13.99 2.98 11.03
N GLU A 80 -13.70 2.91 12.33
CA GLU A 80 -13.52 4.10 13.17
C GLU A 80 -12.38 5.01 12.71
N SER A 81 -11.30 4.43 12.18
CA SER A 81 -10.19 5.20 11.61
C SER A 81 -10.64 6.10 10.45
N TRP A 82 -11.61 5.63 9.66
CA TRP A 82 -12.17 6.38 8.54
C TRP A 82 -13.24 7.36 9.02
N LEU A 83 -14.10 6.91 9.94
CA LEU A 83 -15.15 7.75 10.54
C LEU A 83 -14.54 9.00 11.19
N ALA A 84 -13.41 8.88 11.89
CA ALA A 84 -12.68 10.01 12.47
C ALA A 84 -12.34 11.12 11.46
N HIS A 85 -12.06 10.74 10.20
CA HIS A 85 -11.72 11.66 9.11
C HIS A 85 -12.91 12.09 8.26
N LEU A 86 -13.97 11.29 8.23
CA LEU A 86 -15.15 11.48 7.35
C LEU A 86 -16.36 12.03 8.08
N LYS A 87 -16.35 12.15 9.41
CA LYS A 87 -17.48 12.60 10.23
C LYS A 87 -18.12 13.90 9.71
N ASP A 88 -17.32 14.87 9.29
CA ASP A 88 -17.84 16.16 8.81
C ASP A 88 -18.48 16.01 7.42
N GLU A 89 -17.90 15.16 6.56
CA GLU A 89 -18.43 14.86 5.22
C GLU A 89 -19.77 14.12 5.30
N ILE A 90 -19.88 13.12 6.18
CA ILE A 90 -21.14 12.36 6.31
C ILE A 90 -22.26 13.18 6.99
N THR A 91 -21.92 14.24 7.73
CA THR A 91 -22.90 15.20 8.25
C THR A 91 -23.23 16.34 7.28
N SER A 92 -22.57 16.39 6.11
CA SER A 92 -22.83 17.42 5.10
C SER A 92 -24.24 17.29 4.52
N LYS A 93 -24.78 18.40 4.01
CA LYS A 93 -26.10 18.41 3.37
C LYS A 93 -26.17 17.41 2.21
N GLU A 94 -25.12 17.35 1.39
CA GLU A 94 -25.10 16.50 0.20
C GLU A 94 -25.07 15.01 0.55
N PHE A 95 -24.34 14.62 1.60
CA PHE A 95 -24.36 13.24 2.05
C PHE A 95 -25.72 12.86 2.67
N LEU A 96 -26.33 13.75 3.46
CA LEU A 96 -27.67 13.51 4.00
C LEU A 96 -28.74 13.42 2.89
N ASP A 97 -28.62 14.22 1.82
CA ASP A 97 -29.50 14.12 0.65
C ASP A 97 -29.34 12.78 -0.08
N LEU A 98 -28.11 12.26 -0.18
CA LEU A 98 -27.83 10.90 -0.65
C LEU A 98 -28.52 9.85 0.24
N LYS A 99 -28.45 9.97 1.56
CA LYS A 99 -29.13 9.03 2.48
C LYS A 99 -30.65 9.05 2.29
N ARG A 100 -31.26 10.22 2.16
CA ARG A 100 -32.70 10.36 1.85
C ARG A 100 -33.06 9.75 0.49
N PHE A 101 -32.19 9.86 -0.52
CA PHE A 101 -32.39 9.18 -1.80
C PHE A 101 -32.41 7.66 -1.63
N LEU A 102 -31.45 7.09 -0.89
CA LEU A 102 -31.41 5.65 -0.63
C LEU A 102 -32.60 5.15 0.20
N GLU A 103 -33.11 5.96 1.14
CA GLU A 103 -34.36 5.63 1.85
C GLU A 103 -35.56 5.58 0.89
N ARG A 104 -35.67 6.50 -0.08
CA ARG A 104 -36.73 6.46 -1.10
C ARG A 104 -36.61 5.24 -2.00
N GLU A 105 -35.40 4.87 -2.40
CA GLU A 105 -35.14 3.64 -3.17
C GLU A 105 -35.64 2.40 -2.41
N HIS A 106 -35.32 2.34 -1.12
CA HIS A 106 -35.76 1.24 -0.26
C HIS A 106 -37.28 1.23 -0.06
N ALA A 107 -37.90 2.39 0.19
CA ALA A 107 -39.35 2.52 0.32
C ALA A 107 -40.10 2.15 -0.97
N ALA A 108 -39.46 2.34 -2.13
CA ALA A 108 -39.97 1.92 -3.44
C ALA A 108 -39.70 0.44 -3.76
N ASN A 109 -39.30 -0.38 -2.78
CA ASN A 109 -38.99 -1.80 -2.91
C ASN A 109 -37.95 -2.13 -3.99
N LYS A 110 -37.01 -1.20 -4.26
CA LYS A 110 -35.90 -1.45 -5.18
C LYS A 110 -34.90 -2.39 -4.52
N LYS A 111 -34.50 -3.44 -5.24
CA LYS A 111 -33.38 -4.30 -4.83
C LYS A 111 -32.08 -3.57 -5.13
N ILE A 112 -31.29 -3.30 -4.09
CA ILE A 112 -30.03 -2.54 -4.17
C ILE A 112 -28.88 -3.46 -3.77
N PHE A 113 -27.76 -3.34 -4.47
CA PHE A 113 -26.49 -4.01 -4.16
C PHE A 113 -25.41 -2.99 -3.79
N PRO A 114 -24.42 -3.38 -2.95
CA PRO A 114 -24.39 -4.62 -2.17
C PRO A 114 -25.46 -4.61 -1.04
N PRO A 115 -25.61 -5.71 -0.26
CA PRO A 115 -26.33 -5.65 1.03
C PRO A 115 -25.86 -4.46 1.88
N LYS A 116 -26.75 -3.89 2.71
CA LYS A 116 -26.49 -2.61 3.39
C LYS A 116 -25.23 -2.66 4.25
N GLU A 117 -25.05 -3.74 5.01
CA GLU A 117 -23.92 -4.04 5.86
C GLU A 117 -22.57 -4.11 5.12
N ASP A 118 -22.61 -4.42 3.82
CA ASP A 118 -21.44 -4.57 2.97
C ASP A 118 -21.03 -3.25 2.28
N ILE A 119 -21.86 -2.20 2.28
CA ILE A 119 -21.58 -0.92 1.59
C ILE A 119 -20.21 -0.34 2.01
N TYR A 120 -19.85 -0.49 3.29
CA TYR A 120 -18.62 0.05 3.88
C TYR A 120 -17.52 -0.99 4.13
N SER A 121 -17.62 -2.19 3.55
CA SER A 121 -16.62 -3.26 3.70
C SER A 121 -15.20 -2.80 3.33
N TRP A 122 -15.06 -1.96 2.30
CA TRP A 122 -13.78 -1.35 1.92
C TRP A 122 -13.06 -0.65 3.08
N SER A 123 -13.83 -0.01 3.98
CA SER A 123 -13.26 0.76 5.10
C SER A 123 -12.79 -0.14 6.23
N ARG A 124 -13.49 -1.26 6.44
CA ARG A 124 -13.21 -2.23 7.52
C ARG A 124 -12.07 -3.15 7.16
N LEU A 125 -12.01 -3.59 5.91
CA LEU A 125 -10.95 -4.46 5.40
C LEU A 125 -9.65 -3.70 5.13
N THR A 126 -9.74 -2.41 4.84
CA THR A 126 -8.56 -1.54 4.69
C THR A 126 -8.69 -0.31 5.59
N PRO A 127 -8.37 -0.41 6.90
CA PRO A 127 -8.31 0.73 7.80
C PRO A 127 -7.45 1.87 7.23
N PHE A 128 -7.78 3.11 7.59
CA PHE A 128 -7.16 4.30 7.01
C PHE A 128 -5.62 4.28 7.06
N ASN A 129 -5.08 3.79 8.18
CA ASN A 129 -3.65 3.77 8.39
C ASN A 129 -2.91 2.62 7.68
N SER A 130 -3.62 1.59 7.20
CA SER A 130 -3.01 0.49 6.45
C SER A 130 -3.00 0.72 4.93
N VAL A 131 -3.62 1.80 4.44
CA VAL A 131 -3.70 2.08 3.00
C VAL A 131 -2.29 2.28 2.41
N ARG A 132 -1.95 1.43 1.44
CA ARG A 132 -0.72 1.45 0.63
C ARG A 132 -1.01 1.59 -0.86
N VAL A 133 -2.10 0.99 -1.33
CA VAL A 133 -2.55 1.07 -2.73
C VAL A 133 -4.04 1.44 -2.75
N VAL A 134 -4.46 2.24 -3.72
CA VAL A 134 -5.86 2.55 -4.02
C VAL A 134 -6.17 2.10 -5.43
N ILE A 135 -7.17 1.24 -5.60
CA ILE A 135 -7.66 0.79 -6.90
C ILE A 135 -9.11 1.25 -7.04
N LEU A 136 -9.40 1.97 -8.13
CA LEU A 136 -10.70 2.60 -8.34
C LEU A 136 -11.58 1.81 -9.31
N GLY A 137 -12.76 1.42 -8.85
CA GLY A 137 -13.87 0.93 -9.67
C GLY A 137 -14.90 2.01 -9.94
N GLN A 138 -15.85 1.75 -10.86
CA GLN A 138 -16.91 2.70 -11.20
C GLN A 138 -18.12 2.52 -10.28
N ASP A 139 -18.85 1.41 -10.46
CA ASP A 139 -20.01 0.99 -9.69
C ASP A 139 -19.84 -0.45 -9.17
N PRO A 140 -20.62 -0.86 -8.15
CA PRO A 140 -20.66 -2.25 -7.74
C PRO A 140 -21.22 -3.12 -8.86
N TYR A 141 -20.88 -4.41 -8.86
CA TYR A 141 -21.57 -5.36 -9.73
C TYR A 141 -23.07 -5.40 -9.43
N HIS A 142 -23.89 -5.32 -10.47
CA HIS A 142 -25.34 -5.16 -10.35
C HIS A 142 -26.13 -6.47 -10.44
N ASN A 143 -25.49 -7.65 -10.55
CA ASN A 143 -26.21 -8.92 -10.48
C ASN A 143 -26.17 -9.54 -9.08
N VAL A 144 -27.10 -10.47 -8.87
CA VAL A 144 -27.27 -11.18 -7.60
C VAL A 144 -25.97 -11.87 -7.18
N ASN A 145 -25.66 -11.77 -5.88
CA ASN A 145 -24.51 -12.40 -5.21
C ASN A 145 -23.11 -11.93 -5.70
N GLN A 146 -23.02 -10.85 -6.47
CA GLN A 146 -21.73 -10.35 -6.95
C GLN A 146 -21.09 -9.32 -6.00
N ALA A 147 -21.76 -8.18 -5.79
CA ALA A 147 -21.19 -7.08 -5.01
C ALA A 147 -21.20 -7.34 -3.50
N HIS A 148 -20.07 -7.04 -2.86
CA HIS A 148 -19.89 -7.15 -1.41
C HIS A 148 -19.06 -6.00 -0.80
N GLY A 149 -19.09 -4.83 -1.46
CA GLY A 149 -18.46 -3.61 -0.96
C GLY A 149 -17.00 -3.38 -1.37
N LEU A 150 -16.42 -4.25 -2.19
CA LEU A 150 -15.08 -4.10 -2.74
C LEU A 150 -15.12 -3.98 -4.27
N ALA A 151 -14.39 -3.01 -4.83
CA ALA A 151 -14.23 -2.88 -6.28
C ALA A 151 -13.62 -4.14 -6.90
N PHE A 152 -14.11 -4.53 -8.08
CA PHE A 152 -13.70 -5.71 -8.87
C PHE A 152 -13.89 -7.09 -8.22
N SER A 153 -14.19 -7.17 -6.93
CA SER A 153 -14.30 -8.44 -6.22
C SER A 153 -15.71 -9.02 -6.23
N VAL A 154 -15.80 -10.36 -6.24
CA VAL A 154 -17.04 -11.12 -6.08
C VAL A 154 -16.88 -12.22 -5.02
N ARG A 155 -17.97 -12.58 -4.32
CA ARG A 155 -17.96 -13.68 -3.36
C ARG A 155 -18.08 -15.04 -4.07
N PRO A 156 -17.50 -16.12 -3.52
CA PRO A 156 -17.87 -17.48 -3.92
C PRO A 156 -19.39 -17.69 -3.75
N PRO A 157 -20.04 -18.49 -4.61
CA PRO A 157 -19.48 -19.26 -5.73
C PRO A 157 -19.47 -18.47 -7.06
N THR A 158 -19.67 -17.14 -7.06
CA THR A 158 -19.72 -16.36 -8.29
C THR A 158 -18.39 -16.45 -9.06
N PRO A 159 -18.43 -16.85 -10.36
CA PRO A 159 -17.22 -16.93 -11.15
C PRO A 159 -16.64 -15.54 -11.42
N VAL A 160 -15.32 -15.50 -11.58
CA VAL A 160 -14.55 -14.29 -11.86
C VAL A 160 -15.14 -13.50 -13.05
N PRO A 161 -15.52 -12.22 -12.86
CA PRO A 161 -16.00 -11.38 -13.94
C PRO A 161 -14.92 -11.12 -15.00
N PRO A 162 -15.29 -10.78 -16.25
CA PRO A 162 -14.32 -10.60 -17.34
C PRO A 162 -13.21 -9.59 -17.03
N SER A 163 -13.55 -8.46 -16.38
CA SER A 163 -12.55 -7.46 -15.98
C SER A 163 -11.53 -8.01 -14.98
N LEU A 164 -11.99 -8.74 -13.95
CA LEU A 164 -11.08 -9.33 -12.96
C LEU A 164 -10.24 -10.46 -13.57
N ARG A 165 -10.78 -11.22 -14.52
CA ARG A 165 -9.99 -12.19 -15.29
C ARG A 165 -8.82 -11.51 -16.03
N ASN A 166 -9.08 -10.36 -16.65
CA ASN A 166 -8.04 -9.60 -17.33
C ASN A 166 -7.01 -9.01 -16.35
N MET A 167 -7.42 -8.64 -15.13
CA MET A 167 -6.49 -8.29 -14.04
C MET A 167 -5.59 -9.47 -13.68
N TYR A 168 -6.11 -10.70 -13.58
CA TYR A 168 -5.30 -11.90 -13.37
C TYR A 168 -4.30 -12.16 -14.51
N THR A 169 -4.69 -11.94 -15.77
CA THR A 169 -3.76 -12.03 -16.91
C THR A 169 -2.62 -11.01 -16.79
N CYS A 170 -2.94 -9.75 -16.48
CA CYS A 170 -1.94 -8.71 -16.27
C CYS A 170 -1.02 -9.06 -15.08
N LEU A 171 -1.60 -9.54 -13.97
CA LEU A 171 -0.84 -9.94 -12.80
C LEU A 171 0.09 -11.13 -13.05
N LYS A 172 -0.35 -12.12 -13.85
CA LYS A 172 0.50 -13.25 -14.28
C LYS A 172 1.67 -12.79 -15.15
N ASN A 173 1.44 -11.80 -16.03
CA ASN A 173 2.52 -11.19 -16.82
C ASN A 173 3.54 -10.46 -15.94
N ASP A 174 3.07 -9.82 -14.86
CA ASP A 174 3.93 -9.13 -13.89
C ASP A 174 4.68 -10.11 -12.99
N TYR A 175 4.01 -11.17 -12.55
CA TYR A 175 4.50 -12.18 -11.62
C TYR A 175 4.19 -13.58 -12.18
N PRO A 176 5.14 -14.22 -12.89
CA PRO A 176 4.93 -15.55 -13.46
C PRO A 176 4.56 -16.62 -12.43
N ASN A 177 4.92 -16.44 -11.16
CA ASN A 177 4.55 -17.34 -10.06
C ASN A 177 3.11 -17.14 -9.57
N PHE A 178 2.39 -16.10 -10.00
CA PHE A 178 0.99 -15.92 -9.63
C PHE A 178 0.13 -17.09 -10.12
N ILE A 179 -0.73 -17.61 -9.25
CA ILE A 179 -1.69 -18.66 -9.58
C ILE A 179 -3.09 -18.08 -9.36
N PRO A 180 -3.97 -18.09 -10.38
CA PRO A 180 -5.35 -17.66 -10.19
C PRO A 180 -6.06 -18.61 -9.21
N PRO A 181 -6.98 -18.10 -8.38
CA PRO A 181 -7.66 -18.94 -7.39
C PRO A 181 -8.47 -20.06 -8.05
N PRO A 182 -8.61 -21.23 -7.38
CA PRO A 182 -9.38 -22.36 -7.89
C PRO A 182 -10.87 -21.99 -8.10
N ASN A 183 -11.60 -22.84 -8.82
CA ASN A 183 -13.03 -22.67 -9.09
C ASN A 183 -13.41 -21.34 -9.76
N LYS A 184 -12.47 -20.70 -10.45
CA LYS A 184 -12.65 -19.36 -11.05
C LYS A 184 -13.05 -18.32 -9.99
N GLY A 185 -12.48 -18.39 -8.80
CA GLY A 185 -12.77 -17.44 -7.70
C GLY A 185 -12.42 -15.99 -8.04
N GLY A 186 -13.09 -15.04 -7.37
CA GLY A 186 -12.89 -13.60 -7.56
C GLY A 186 -12.88 -12.79 -6.25
N LEU A 187 -12.64 -13.44 -5.13
CA LEU A 187 -12.59 -12.80 -3.81
C LEU A 187 -11.25 -12.10 -3.63
N LEU A 188 -11.26 -10.79 -3.38
CA LEU A 188 -10.07 -9.94 -3.25
C LEU A 188 -9.88 -9.43 -1.82
N THR A 189 -10.59 -10.00 -0.85
CA THR A 189 -10.39 -9.72 0.59
C THR A 189 -8.92 -9.81 1.00
N PRO A 190 -8.11 -10.80 0.56
CA PRO A 190 -6.69 -10.86 0.90
C PRO A 190 -5.91 -9.61 0.46
N TRP A 191 -6.25 -8.99 -0.67
CA TRP A 191 -5.61 -7.73 -1.10
C TRP A 191 -6.03 -6.57 -0.19
N ALA A 192 -7.31 -6.49 0.16
CA ALA A 192 -7.83 -5.43 1.01
C ALA A 192 -7.15 -5.42 2.40
N GLU A 193 -7.01 -6.60 3.01
CA GLU A 193 -6.33 -6.79 4.30
C GLU A 193 -4.83 -6.46 4.21
N ARG A 194 -4.22 -6.62 3.04
CA ARG A 194 -2.84 -6.23 2.74
C ARG A 194 -2.68 -4.75 2.35
N GLY A 195 -3.66 -3.90 2.67
CA GLY A 195 -3.54 -2.45 2.48
C GLY A 195 -3.94 -1.94 1.10
N VAL A 196 -4.69 -2.73 0.33
CA VAL A 196 -5.23 -2.32 -0.98
C VAL A 196 -6.66 -1.84 -0.84
N LEU A 197 -6.85 -0.53 -0.85
CA LEU A 197 -8.17 0.10 -0.82
C LEU A 197 -8.89 -0.11 -2.17
N LEU A 198 -9.81 -1.08 -2.22
CA LEU A 198 -10.64 -1.42 -3.38
C LEU A 198 -11.95 -0.60 -3.37
N LEU A 199 -11.92 0.60 -3.93
CA LEU A 199 -13.00 1.59 -3.78
C LEU A 199 -13.74 1.82 -5.10
N ASN A 200 -15.07 1.62 -5.12
CA ASN A 200 -15.90 2.07 -6.23
C ASN A 200 -16.22 3.56 -6.09
N THR A 201 -16.36 4.29 -7.20
CA THR A 201 -16.77 5.71 -7.16
C THR A 201 -18.23 5.88 -6.75
N CYS A 202 -19.09 4.92 -7.09
CA CYS A 202 -20.44 4.78 -6.56
C CYS A 202 -20.50 3.53 -5.67
N LEU A 203 -21.08 3.61 -4.47
CA LEU A 203 -21.04 2.50 -3.50
C LEU A 203 -22.29 1.61 -3.52
N THR A 204 -23.32 1.98 -4.28
CA THR A 204 -24.56 1.20 -4.40
C THR A 204 -25.08 1.23 -5.84
N VAL A 205 -25.89 0.25 -6.20
CA VAL A 205 -26.51 0.14 -7.53
C VAL A 205 -27.81 -0.64 -7.40
N ARG A 206 -28.83 -0.33 -8.21
CA ARG A 206 -30.02 -1.19 -8.34
C ARG A 206 -29.65 -2.51 -9.02
N ALA A 207 -30.34 -3.57 -8.67
CA ALA A 207 -30.20 -4.86 -9.32
C ALA A 207 -30.49 -4.74 -10.82
N HIS A 208 -29.57 -5.25 -11.64
CA HIS A 208 -29.63 -5.30 -13.10
C HIS A 208 -29.68 -3.93 -13.81
N ASP A 209 -29.38 -2.83 -13.12
CA ASP A 209 -29.47 -1.47 -13.65
C ASP A 209 -28.18 -0.70 -13.30
N ALA A 210 -27.14 -0.92 -14.12
CA ALA A 210 -25.81 -0.31 -13.95
C ALA A 210 -25.88 1.21 -13.94
N ASN A 211 -25.02 1.87 -13.15
CA ASN A 211 -25.02 3.33 -12.96
C ASN A 211 -26.32 3.98 -12.43
N SER A 212 -27.32 3.20 -12.00
CA SER A 212 -28.61 3.70 -11.50
C SER A 212 -28.53 4.68 -10.32
N HIS A 213 -27.46 4.63 -9.53
CA HIS A 213 -27.21 5.56 -8.42
C HIS A 213 -26.10 6.58 -8.72
N SER A 214 -25.70 6.72 -9.99
CA SER A 214 -24.73 7.74 -10.39
C SER A 214 -25.28 9.16 -10.18
N ASN A 215 -24.40 10.09 -9.84
CA ASN A 215 -24.70 11.50 -9.59
C ASN A 215 -25.68 11.76 -8.43
N HIS A 216 -25.90 10.76 -7.56
CA HIS A 216 -26.75 10.91 -6.37
C HIS A 216 -25.97 11.22 -5.08
N GLY A 217 -24.65 11.42 -5.18
CA GLY A 217 -23.81 11.95 -4.09
C GLY A 217 -22.64 11.04 -3.69
N TRP A 218 -22.66 9.76 -4.09
CA TRP A 218 -21.57 8.83 -3.78
C TRP A 218 -20.23 9.30 -4.33
N GLU A 219 -20.21 9.87 -5.53
CA GLU A 219 -18.99 10.34 -6.17
C GLU A 219 -18.33 11.48 -5.42
N LYS A 220 -19.11 12.32 -4.73
CA LYS A 220 -18.59 13.39 -3.87
C LYS A 220 -17.95 12.77 -2.63
N PHE A 221 -18.66 11.86 -1.98
CA PHE A 221 -18.17 11.15 -0.80
C PHE A 221 -16.89 10.35 -1.08
N THR A 222 -16.86 9.55 -2.15
CA THR A 222 -15.69 8.72 -2.50
C THR A 222 -14.53 9.57 -3.02
N GLN A 223 -14.78 10.72 -3.65
CA GLN A 223 -13.74 11.70 -3.93
C GLN A 223 -13.12 12.23 -2.62
N LYS A 224 -13.92 12.50 -1.58
CA LYS A 224 -13.39 12.91 -0.28
C LYS A 224 -12.49 11.84 0.34
N VAL A 225 -12.83 10.56 0.19
CA VAL A 225 -11.98 9.42 0.61
C VAL A 225 -10.62 9.46 -0.10
N ILE A 226 -10.61 9.64 -1.44
CA ILE A 226 -9.38 9.74 -2.24
C ILE A 226 -8.53 10.94 -1.80
N ASP A 227 -9.16 12.10 -1.63
CA ASP A 227 -8.50 13.35 -1.25
C ASP A 227 -7.90 13.23 0.17
N LEU A 228 -8.59 12.56 1.11
CA LEU A 228 -8.08 12.30 2.45
C LEU A 228 -6.84 11.40 2.43
N VAL A 229 -6.85 10.33 1.63
CA VAL A 229 -5.69 9.45 1.45
C VAL A 229 -4.51 10.26 0.90
N ALA A 230 -4.72 11.03 -0.17
CA ALA A 230 -3.67 11.87 -0.75
C ALA A 230 -3.13 12.90 0.25
N ALA A 231 -4.00 13.57 0.99
CA ALA A 231 -3.59 14.59 1.95
C ALA A 231 -2.81 14.02 3.13
N LYS A 232 -3.28 12.92 3.75
CA LYS A 232 -2.83 12.49 5.08
C LYS A 232 -1.81 11.36 5.08
N ARG A 233 -1.70 10.55 4.02
CA ARG A 233 -0.73 9.44 3.97
C ARG A 233 0.67 9.97 3.70
N ALA A 234 1.43 10.26 4.76
CA ALA A 234 2.72 10.95 4.71
C ALA A 234 3.78 10.21 3.87
N ARG A 235 3.87 8.88 4.00
CA ARG A 235 4.79 8.02 3.24
C ARG A 235 4.43 7.88 1.75
N GLY A 236 3.31 8.48 1.34
CA GLY A 236 2.74 8.34 0.01
C GLY A 236 2.02 6.99 -0.19
N VAL A 237 1.24 6.87 -1.26
CA VAL A 237 0.54 5.63 -1.64
C VAL A 237 0.53 5.50 -3.14
N VAL A 238 0.21 4.30 -3.65
CA VAL A 238 0.00 4.07 -5.08
C VAL A 238 -1.47 4.21 -5.43
N PHE A 239 -1.81 5.03 -6.42
CA PHE A 239 -3.13 5.11 -7.02
C PHE A 239 -3.13 4.41 -8.38
N MET A 240 -3.96 3.37 -8.54
CA MET A 240 -4.21 2.71 -9.81
C MET A 240 -5.57 3.16 -10.36
N ALA A 241 -5.51 3.94 -11.44
CA ALA A 241 -6.67 4.54 -12.07
C ALA A 241 -6.81 4.02 -13.51
N TRP A 242 -7.65 3.00 -13.69
CA TRP A 242 -7.85 2.35 -14.98
C TRP A 242 -9.11 2.85 -15.69
N GLY A 243 -8.92 3.38 -16.91
CA GLY A 243 -9.97 4.01 -17.70
C GLY A 243 -10.17 5.49 -17.38
N THR A 244 -10.82 6.20 -18.30
CA THR A 244 -11.07 7.64 -18.20
C THR A 244 -11.80 8.06 -16.92
N PRO A 245 -12.86 7.36 -16.46
CA PRO A 245 -13.57 7.76 -15.23
C PRO A 245 -12.66 7.75 -14.00
N ALA A 246 -11.89 6.67 -13.78
CA ALA A 246 -10.94 6.59 -12.68
C ALA A 246 -9.80 7.61 -12.82
N GLY A 247 -9.28 7.80 -14.03
CA GLY A 247 -8.21 8.77 -14.31
C GLY A 247 -8.55 10.20 -13.92
N LYS A 248 -9.83 10.61 -14.08
CA LYS A 248 -10.33 11.93 -13.67
C LYS A 248 -10.30 12.14 -12.15
N ARG A 249 -10.46 11.07 -11.35
CA ARG A 249 -10.51 11.14 -9.87
C ARG A 249 -9.17 11.42 -9.23
N VAL A 250 -8.08 11.11 -9.93
CA VAL A 250 -6.70 11.24 -9.42
C VAL A 250 -5.93 12.42 -10.04
N LEU A 251 -6.62 13.34 -10.73
CA LEU A 251 -5.96 14.49 -11.38
C LEU A 251 -5.29 15.45 -10.40
N LYS A 252 -5.83 15.57 -9.19
CA LYS A 252 -5.32 16.48 -8.14
C LYS A 252 -4.34 15.80 -7.19
N VAL A 253 -4.04 14.51 -7.39
CA VAL A 253 -3.08 13.78 -6.54
C VAL A 253 -1.68 14.29 -6.83
N ASP A 254 -0.95 14.67 -5.78
CA ASP A 254 0.44 15.10 -5.88
C ASP A 254 1.35 13.92 -6.27
N ALA A 255 1.79 13.91 -7.52
CA ALA A 255 2.66 12.89 -8.10
C ALA A 255 4.12 12.92 -7.56
N LYS A 256 4.52 13.95 -6.80
CA LYS A 256 5.82 13.95 -6.11
C LYS A 256 5.76 13.08 -4.85
N LYS A 257 4.61 13.07 -4.18
CA LYS A 257 4.36 12.33 -2.95
C LYS A 257 3.82 10.92 -3.20
N HIS A 258 2.94 10.77 -4.18
CA HIS A 258 2.25 9.52 -4.50
C HIS A 258 2.66 8.98 -5.86
N LEU A 259 2.55 7.67 -6.07
CA LEU A 259 2.62 7.10 -7.41
C LEU A 259 1.22 7.06 -8.02
N VAL A 260 1.06 7.59 -9.24
CA VAL A 260 -0.21 7.51 -9.97
C VAL A 260 -0.02 6.71 -11.25
N LEU A 261 -0.62 5.52 -11.31
CA LEU A 261 -0.55 4.60 -12.45
C LEU A 261 -1.86 4.63 -13.22
N LYS A 262 -1.82 5.05 -14.49
CA LYS A 262 -2.98 5.18 -15.37
C LYS A 262 -2.85 4.26 -16.57
N SER A 263 -3.94 3.58 -16.94
CA SER A 263 -4.03 2.77 -18.16
C SER A 263 -5.48 2.73 -18.65
N VAL A 264 -5.74 2.01 -19.75
CA VAL A 264 -7.09 1.66 -20.18
C VAL A 264 -7.77 0.75 -19.14
N HIS A 265 -9.10 0.65 -19.17
CA HIS A 265 -9.84 -0.18 -18.21
C HIS A 265 -9.61 -1.69 -18.49
N PRO A 266 -9.60 -2.57 -17.47
CA PRO A 266 -9.49 -4.03 -17.65
C PRO A 266 -10.69 -4.70 -18.36
N SER A 267 -11.74 -3.96 -18.70
CA SER A 267 -12.89 -4.50 -19.45
C SER A 267 -12.43 -5.13 -20.78
N PRO A 268 -13.06 -6.23 -21.24
CA PRO A 268 -12.81 -6.80 -22.56
C PRO A 268 -12.83 -5.78 -23.71
N LEU A 269 -13.63 -4.72 -23.59
CA LEU A 269 -13.76 -3.66 -24.60
C LEU A 269 -12.48 -2.83 -24.81
N SER A 270 -11.58 -2.83 -23.81
CA SER A 270 -10.41 -1.95 -23.79
C SER A 270 -9.11 -2.63 -23.37
N ALA A 271 -9.14 -3.80 -22.73
CA ALA A 271 -7.95 -4.42 -22.14
C ALA A 271 -6.82 -4.69 -23.15
N SER A 272 -7.16 -5.08 -24.38
CA SER A 272 -6.20 -5.31 -25.46
C SER A 272 -5.44 -4.05 -25.89
N ARG A 273 -5.93 -2.85 -25.54
CA ARG A 273 -5.31 -1.56 -25.88
C ARG A 273 -4.17 -1.16 -24.92
N GLY A 274 -3.60 -2.12 -24.19
CA GLY A 274 -2.41 -1.92 -23.35
C GLY A 274 -2.58 -2.25 -21.86
N PHE A 275 -3.73 -2.78 -21.41
CA PHE A 275 -3.90 -3.16 -20.00
C PHE A 275 -3.00 -4.35 -19.61
N PHE A 276 -2.94 -5.39 -20.46
CA PHE A 276 -2.22 -6.64 -20.16
C PHE A 276 -0.71 -6.47 -19.98
N THR A 277 -0.12 -5.38 -20.48
CA THR A 277 1.32 -5.12 -20.49
C THR A 277 1.70 -3.86 -19.72
N CYS A 278 0.76 -3.23 -18.99
CA CYS A 278 1.00 -1.96 -18.30
C CYS A 278 1.95 -2.09 -17.09
N ARG A 279 2.11 -3.29 -16.55
CA ARG A 279 2.97 -3.62 -15.41
C ARG A 279 2.66 -2.93 -14.09
N HIS A 280 1.40 -2.55 -13.89
CA HIS A 280 1.02 -1.76 -12.72
C HIS A 280 1.25 -2.47 -11.39
N PHE A 281 1.02 -3.79 -11.29
CA PHE A 281 1.20 -4.52 -10.04
C PHE A 281 2.68 -4.57 -9.63
N ARG A 282 3.56 -4.80 -10.61
CA ARG A 282 5.02 -4.74 -10.40
C ARG A 282 5.50 -3.34 -10.06
N LEU A 283 5.12 -2.33 -10.84
CA LEU A 283 5.50 -0.94 -10.59
C LEU A 283 5.05 -0.45 -9.21
N ALA A 284 3.87 -0.87 -8.76
CA ALA A 284 3.39 -0.55 -7.42
C ALA A 284 4.27 -1.15 -6.33
N ASN A 285 4.61 -2.44 -6.41
CA ASN A 285 5.48 -3.07 -5.43
C ASN A 285 6.90 -2.52 -5.44
N ASP A 286 7.45 -2.27 -6.63
CA ASP A 286 8.74 -1.63 -6.81
C ASP A 286 8.78 -0.26 -6.11
N TRP A 287 7.76 0.58 -6.30
CA TRP A 287 7.67 1.87 -5.62
C TRP A 287 7.42 1.74 -4.12
N LEU A 288 6.55 0.81 -3.70
CA LEU A 288 6.29 0.56 -2.29
C LEU A 288 7.56 0.12 -1.56
N ALA A 289 8.41 -0.70 -2.17
CA ALA A 289 9.68 -1.10 -1.58
C ALA A 289 10.56 0.12 -1.24
N THR A 290 10.64 1.11 -2.13
CA THR A 290 11.43 2.34 -1.89
C THR A 290 10.88 3.24 -0.78
N ARG A 291 9.57 3.13 -0.46
CA ARG A 291 8.89 3.98 0.53
C ARG A 291 8.65 3.28 1.87
N TYR A 292 8.49 1.96 1.81
CA TYR A 292 8.02 1.12 2.90
C TYR A 292 8.98 -0.03 3.27
N GLY A 293 10.06 -0.23 2.52
CA GLY A 293 10.93 -1.41 2.64
C GLY A 293 10.32 -2.64 1.97
N SER A 294 11.06 -3.75 1.97
CA SER A 294 10.64 -5.04 1.38
C SER A 294 9.28 -5.53 1.89
N GLU A 295 9.03 -5.40 3.19
CA GLU A 295 7.77 -5.73 3.90
C GLU A 295 6.60 -4.83 3.50
N GLY A 296 6.93 -3.67 2.93
CA GLY A 296 5.99 -2.69 2.42
C GLY A 296 5.24 -3.11 1.16
N ARG A 297 5.76 -4.11 0.44
CA ARG A 297 5.15 -4.63 -0.79
C ARG A 297 3.82 -5.33 -0.50
N VAL A 298 2.98 -5.40 -1.53
CA VAL A 298 1.73 -6.16 -1.49
C VAL A 298 1.98 -7.52 -2.12
N ASP A 299 1.76 -8.58 -1.35
CA ASP A 299 1.61 -9.92 -1.92
C ASP A 299 0.25 -9.99 -2.64
N TRP A 300 0.29 -10.14 -3.96
CA TRP A 300 -0.89 -10.23 -4.81
C TRP A 300 -1.47 -11.66 -4.92
N ALA A 301 -0.90 -12.65 -4.23
CA ALA A 301 -1.46 -14.00 -4.18
C ALA A 301 -2.86 -14.02 -3.55
N LEU A 302 -3.72 -14.92 -4.03
CA LEU A 302 -5.12 -15.07 -3.56
C LEU A 302 -5.41 -16.48 -3.01
N ILE A 303 -4.39 -17.33 -2.96
CA ILE A 303 -4.47 -18.69 -2.42
C ILE A 303 -3.74 -18.67 -1.08
N ASP A 304 -4.38 -19.19 -0.03
CA ASP A 304 -3.78 -19.27 1.29
C ASP A 304 -2.51 -20.13 1.26
N GLY A 305 -1.45 -19.66 1.94
CA GLY A 305 -0.15 -20.32 1.95
C GLY A 305 0.71 -20.11 0.69
N HIS A 306 0.19 -19.49 -0.36
CA HIS A 306 0.95 -19.15 -1.57
C HIS A 306 1.39 -17.69 -1.58
N SER A 307 2.61 -17.41 -2.05
CA SER A 307 3.14 -16.05 -2.25
C SER A 307 3.60 -15.80 -3.68
N ILE A 308 3.32 -14.62 -4.23
CA ILE A 308 3.90 -14.21 -5.54
C ILE A 308 5.41 -13.92 -5.48
N PHE A 309 5.99 -13.82 -4.29
CA PHE A 309 7.43 -13.62 -4.11
C PHE A 309 8.23 -14.92 -4.14
N GLY A 310 7.56 -16.08 -4.19
CA GLY A 310 8.19 -17.40 -4.07
C GLY A 310 8.23 -17.91 -2.62
N GLU A 311 8.67 -19.15 -2.43
CA GLU A 311 8.98 -19.66 -1.09
C GLU A 311 10.17 -18.85 -0.54
N SER A 312 10.00 -18.26 0.64
CA SER A 312 11.16 -17.84 1.42
C SER A 312 11.88 -19.13 1.79
N GLN A 313 13.11 -19.33 1.29
CA GLN A 313 13.91 -20.44 1.77
C GLN A 313 14.09 -20.28 3.28
N LYS A 314 13.40 -21.12 4.04
CA LYS A 314 13.69 -21.39 5.44
C LYS A 314 14.48 -22.71 5.44
N GLY A 315 15.76 -22.62 5.80
CA GLY A 315 16.73 -23.74 5.86
C GLY A 315 17.46 -23.89 4.52
N ASP A 316 18.78 -23.81 4.39
CA ASP A 316 19.87 -23.97 5.36
C ASP A 316 20.95 -22.90 5.12
N SER A 317 21.41 -22.24 6.18
CA SER A 317 22.60 -21.37 6.11
C SER A 317 23.86 -22.23 6.20
N GLU A 318 24.26 -22.78 5.06
CA GLU A 318 25.67 -23.07 4.74
C GLU A 318 26.00 -22.39 3.42
N PHE A 319 25.94 -21.06 3.41
CA PHE A 319 26.47 -20.26 2.29
C PHE A 319 27.53 -19.34 2.85
N GLY A 320 28.76 -19.49 2.36
CA GLY A 320 29.91 -18.70 2.79
C GLY A 320 29.66 -17.20 2.59
N ASP A 321 30.20 -16.40 3.51
CA ASP A 321 29.93 -14.96 3.65
C ASP A 321 30.06 -14.16 2.33
N ASP A 322 30.90 -14.63 1.39
CA ASP A 322 31.12 -14.00 0.09
C ASP A 322 29.93 -14.10 -0.88
N GLU A 323 29.12 -15.16 -0.81
CA GLU A 323 27.97 -15.34 -1.72
C GLU A 323 26.74 -14.56 -1.22
N ALA A 324 26.55 -14.50 0.10
CA ALA A 324 25.53 -13.68 0.74
C ALA A 324 25.80 -12.17 0.53
N GLU A 325 27.07 -11.74 0.60
CA GLU A 325 27.45 -10.35 0.30
C GLU A 325 27.23 -10.01 -1.18
N ARG A 326 27.54 -10.93 -2.10
CA ARG A 326 27.23 -10.77 -3.53
C ARG A 326 25.73 -10.70 -3.81
N GLU A 327 24.91 -11.49 -3.12
CA GLU A 327 23.46 -11.45 -3.26
C GLU A 327 22.87 -10.15 -2.69
N MET A 328 23.37 -9.70 -1.54
CA MET A 328 23.02 -8.40 -0.95
C MET A 328 23.39 -7.22 -1.85
N LEU A 329 24.58 -7.23 -2.45
CA LEU A 329 25.02 -6.24 -3.42
C LEU A 329 24.19 -6.28 -4.70
N ALA A 330 23.85 -7.48 -5.20
CA ALA A 330 22.99 -7.65 -6.37
C ALA A 330 21.55 -7.17 -6.10
N LEU A 331 21.03 -7.38 -4.88
CA LEU A 331 19.74 -6.84 -4.44
C LEU A 331 19.79 -5.32 -4.34
N ALA A 332 20.85 -4.74 -3.77
CA ALA A 332 21.04 -3.30 -3.68
C ALA A 332 21.16 -2.63 -5.06
N GLU A 333 21.91 -3.22 -5.99
CA GLU A 333 22.00 -2.75 -7.39
C GLU A 333 20.66 -2.88 -8.12
N ARG A 334 19.90 -3.94 -7.83
CA ARG A 334 18.55 -4.14 -8.38
C ARG A 334 17.58 -3.12 -7.81
N GLU A 335 17.68 -2.78 -6.52
CA GLU A 335 16.90 -1.73 -5.87
C GLU A 335 17.24 -0.34 -6.39
N ASP A 336 18.51 -0.01 -6.61
CA ASP A 336 18.94 1.26 -7.23
C ASP A 336 18.49 1.36 -8.70
N SER A 337 18.55 0.25 -9.44
CA SER A 337 17.99 0.15 -10.80
C SER A 337 16.47 0.32 -10.82
N ILE A 338 15.77 -0.28 -9.86
CA ILE A 338 14.33 -0.13 -9.68
C ILE A 338 14.00 1.32 -9.32
N ALA A 339 14.72 1.94 -8.38
CA ALA A 339 14.53 3.33 -7.99
C ALA A 339 14.68 4.27 -9.19
N LYS A 340 15.70 4.09 -10.03
CA LYS A 340 15.90 4.86 -11.27
C LYS A 340 14.79 4.64 -12.29
N ARG A 341 14.27 3.42 -12.43
CA ARG A 341 13.15 3.10 -13.34
C ARG A 341 11.82 3.68 -12.84
N VAL A 342 11.58 3.60 -11.54
CA VAL A 342 10.45 4.22 -10.86
C VAL A 342 10.52 5.74 -11.01
N GLU A 343 11.69 6.34 -10.81
CA GLU A 343 11.92 7.77 -11.03
C GLU A 343 11.64 8.18 -12.48
N ALA A 344 12.03 7.37 -13.47
CA ALA A 344 11.72 7.59 -14.88
C ALA A 344 10.21 7.53 -15.16
N VAL A 345 9.48 6.57 -14.58
CA VAL A 345 8.02 6.44 -14.69
C VAL A 345 7.28 7.60 -14.00
N VAL A 346 7.77 8.02 -12.83
CA VAL A 346 7.23 9.18 -12.10
C VAL A 346 7.46 10.47 -12.91
N LYS A 347 8.67 10.70 -13.43
CA LYS A 347 8.99 11.85 -14.31
C LYS A 347 8.12 11.87 -15.57
N ALA A 348 7.90 10.70 -16.19
CA ALA A 348 6.99 10.55 -17.32
C ALA A 348 5.53 10.90 -16.99
N SER A 349 5.07 10.55 -15.79
CA SER A 349 3.70 10.82 -15.32
C SER A 349 3.45 12.29 -14.98
N VAL A 350 4.48 13.05 -14.58
CA VAL A 350 4.41 14.47 -14.22
C VAL A 350 4.29 15.39 -15.45
N VAL A 351 4.76 14.97 -16.63
CA VAL A 351 4.84 15.83 -17.83
C VAL A 351 3.56 15.80 -18.69
N GLY A 352 2.53 15.05 -18.32
CA GLY A 352 1.24 15.04 -19.03
C GLY A 352 1.29 14.54 -20.48
N LYS A 353 2.42 14.01 -20.94
CA LYS A 353 2.54 13.34 -22.25
C LYS A 353 1.90 11.94 -22.17
N LYS A 354 1.29 11.49 -23.26
CA LYS A 354 1.06 10.06 -23.50
C LYS A 354 2.44 9.40 -23.56
N VAL A 355 2.90 8.85 -22.44
CA VAL A 355 4.16 8.14 -22.40
C VAL A 355 3.88 6.67 -22.64
N ASP A 356 4.45 6.12 -23.70
CA ASP A 356 4.56 4.68 -23.84
C ASP A 356 5.60 4.19 -22.82
N VAL A 357 5.11 3.64 -21.71
CA VAL A 357 5.94 3.10 -20.63
C VAL A 357 6.91 2.02 -21.16
N LYS A 358 6.58 1.36 -22.28
CA LYS A 358 7.47 0.39 -22.94
C LYS A 358 8.74 1.06 -23.45
N GLU A 359 8.65 2.20 -24.12
CA GLU A 359 9.78 2.94 -24.71
C GLU A 359 10.71 3.51 -23.62
N VAL A 360 10.15 4.00 -22.51
CA VAL A 360 10.92 4.48 -21.35
C VAL A 360 11.64 3.33 -20.64
N LEU A 361 10.98 2.18 -20.48
CA LEU A 361 11.60 1.00 -19.86
C LEU A 361 12.62 0.30 -20.77
N GLU A 362 12.43 0.35 -22.09
CA GLU A 362 13.39 -0.20 -23.06
C GLU A 362 14.62 0.70 -23.22
N SER A 363 14.47 2.02 -23.27
CA SER A 363 15.61 2.95 -23.34
C SER A 363 16.48 2.91 -22.07
N THR A 364 15.88 2.73 -20.89
CA THR A 364 16.62 2.54 -19.63
C THR A 364 17.31 1.17 -19.54
N ARG A 365 16.70 0.11 -20.11
CA ARG A 365 17.32 -1.22 -20.22
C ARG A 365 18.55 -1.20 -21.15
N SER A 366 18.49 -0.45 -22.25
CA SER A 366 19.61 -0.32 -23.18
C SER A 366 20.78 0.45 -22.55
N LYS A 367 20.51 1.58 -21.90
CA LYS A 367 21.53 2.40 -21.23
C LYS A 367 22.17 1.69 -20.02
N GLY A 368 21.40 0.89 -19.28
CA GLY A 368 21.91 0.09 -18.16
C GLY A 368 22.80 -1.08 -18.60
N LYS A 369 22.45 -1.74 -19.72
CA LYS A 369 23.29 -2.78 -20.32
C LYS A 369 24.61 -2.22 -20.85
N GLU A 370 24.58 -1.03 -21.44
CA GLU A 370 25.77 -0.38 -22.01
C GLU A 370 26.75 0.06 -20.92
N LYS A 371 26.26 0.71 -19.85
CA LYS A 371 27.08 1.06 -18.67
C LYS A 371 27.61 -0.14 -17.90
N GLY A 372 26.82 -1.22 -17.76
CA GLY A 372 27.28 -2.46 -17.14
C GLY A 372 28.38 -3.14 -17.96
N ARG A 373 28.30 -3.07 -19.30
CA ARG A 373 29.32 -3.64 -20.21
C ARG A 373 30.61 -2.82 -20.23
N GLU A 374 30.54 -1.49 -20.05
CA GLU A 374 31.72 -0.65 -19.82
C GLU A 374 32.37 -0.92 -18.47
N LYS A 375 31.60 -1.00 -17.38
CA LYS A 375 32.14 -1.28 -16.04
C LYS A 375 32.80 -2.67 -15.92
N ILE A 376 32.28 -3.66 -16.66
CA ILE A 376 32.90 -4.99 -16.74
C ILE A 376 34.18 -4.93 -17.58
N LYS A 377 34.22 -4.18 -18.68
CA LYS A 377 35.44 -3.99 -19.48
C LYS A 377 36.54 -3.22 -18.74
N GLU A 378 36.15 -2.27 -17.89
CA GLU A 378 37.07 -1.53 -17.02
C GLU A 378 37.62 -2.44 -15.91
N LYS A 379 36.76 -3.20 -15.21
CA LYS A 379 37.21 -4.19 -14.22
C LYS A 379 38.03 -5.35 -14.78
N VAL A 380 37.79 -5.77 -16.03
CA VAL A 380 38.60 -6.81 -16.70
C VAL A 380 39.96 -6.24 -17.12
N ARG A 381 40.04 -4.97 -17.54
CA ARG A 381 41.31 -4.28 -17.78
C ARG A 381 42.13 -4.05 -16.52
N ASP A 382 41.46 -3.78 -15.39
CA ASP A 382 42.13 -3.62 -14.09
C ASP A 382 42.58 -4.96 -13.49
N ALA A 383 42.00 -6.08 -13.92
CA ALA A 383 42.38 -7.43 -13.50
C ALA A 383 43.49 -8.07 -14.35
N GLU A 384 43.66 -7.65 -15.60
CA GLU A 384 44.73 -8.12 -16.51
C GLU A 384 45.99 -7.24 -16.49
N GLY A 385 46.07 -6.30 -15.54
CA GLY A 385 47.15 -5.31 -15.44
C GLY A 385 48.15 -5.58 -14.32
N ASP A 386 48.52 -6.83 -14.03
CA ASP A 386 49.69 -7.10 -13.17
C ASP A 386 50.25 -8.53 -13.32
N GLU A 387 50.70 -8.92 -14.52
CA GLU A 387 51.70 -9.99 -14.67
C GLU A 387 52.71 -9.59 -15.74
N ASN A 388 53.76 -8.91 -15.32
CA ASN A 388 54.98 -8.73 -16.11
C ASN A 388 55.96 -9.84 -15.69
N VAL A 389 55.86 -11.01 -16.33
CA VAL A 389 56.88 -12.07 -16.26
C VAL A 389 57.46 -12.22 -17.66
N ALA A 390 58.73 -11.84 -17.79
CA ALA A 390 59.51 -11.97 -19.02
C ALA A 390 59.73 -13.45 -19.39
N PRO A 391 59.76 -13.81 -20.68
CA PRO A 391 60.08 -15.17 -21.10
C PRO A 391 61.59 -15.42 -21.01
N GLN A 392 61.98 -16.49 -20.32
CA GLN A 392 63.30 -17.10 -20.48
C GLN A 392 63.28 -18.00 -21.73
N GLU A 393 64.18 -17.71 -22.66
CA GLU A 393 64.50 -18.58 -23.79
C GLU A 393 65.31 -19.78 -23.28
N GLU A 394 64.85 -21.00 -23.56
CA GLU A 394 65.59 -22.24 -23.33
C GLU A 394 66.15 -22.69 -24.69
N GLU A 395 67.47 -22.57 -24.84
CA GLU A 395 68.25 -23.09 -25.97
C GLU A 395 68.21 -24.62 -25.99
N ALA A 396 67.81 -25.18 -27.13
CA ALA A 396 68.03 -26.60 -27.45
C ALA A 396 69.03 -26.69 -28.61
N GLU A 397 70.31 -26.75 -28.25
CA GLU A 397 71.41 -27.16 -29.11
C GLU A 397 71.55 -28.68 -29.02
N LYS A 398 71.36 -29.40 -30.15
CA LYS A 398 72.12 -30.62 -30.47
C LYS A 398 72.27 -30.73 -31.99
N ASP A 399 73.51 -30.50 -32.37
CA ASP A 399 74.15 -30.64 -33.67
C ASP A 399 74.20 -32.08 -34.23
N GLU A 400 74.20 -32.11 -35.58
CA GLU A 400 75.06 -32.90 -36.49
C GLU A 400 75.04 -34.46 -36.43
N VAL A 401 75.22 -35.27 -37.49
CA VAL A 401 75.58 -35.15 -38.92
C VAL A 401 75.51 -36.57 -39.55
N GLU A 402 75.72 -36.66 -40.88
CA GLU A 402 76.13 -37.82 -41.72
C GLU A 402 74.99 -38.66 -42.35
N VAL A 403 74.89 -38.89 -43.68
CA VAL A 403 75.69 -38.62 -44.91
C VAL A 403 74.73 -38.34 -46.06
#